data_AF-A0A9D0CYY3-F1
#
_entry.id   AF-A0A9D0CYY3-F1
#
_cell.length_a   1.000
_cell.length_b   1.000
_cell.length_c   1.000
_cell.angle_alpha   90.00
_cell.angle_beta   90.00
_cell.angle_gamma   90.00
#
_symmetry.space_group_name_H-M   'P 1'
#
loop_
_entity.id
_entity.type
_entity.pdbx_description
1 polymer ?
#
loop_
_entity_poly.entity_id
_entity_poly.type
_entity_poly.pdbx_seq_one_letter_code
_entity_poly.pdbx_strand_id
1 'polypeptide(L)'
;MKRIFLFLATNLAIILVASVTLSLLGVDSVLAANGVDLDLRSLLIFAAVFGFGGSFVSLAMSKWIAKRSTGAQVIEQPSNQVEQWLLETVRRQAQQAGIGMPEVAIFPSPDPNAFATGMSKNKALVAVSTGLLNHMDKGEVEAVLGHEIAHVANGDMVTLALIQGVVNTFVIFLARVIGHTVDRVVFKNEQGHGIA
;
A
#
# COMPACT_ATOMS: atom_id res chain seq x y z
N MET A 1 3.85 12.32 15.40
CA MET A 1 3.02 13.35 14.73
C MET A 1 3.77 14.11 13.64
N LYS A 2 4.99 14.64 13.89
CA LYS A 2 5.76 15.40 12.88
C LYS A 2 6.02 14.64 11.56
N ARG A 3 6.39 13.35 11.59
CA ARG A 3 6.65 12.55 10.38
C ARG A 3 5.41 12.41 9.48
N ILE A 4 4.27 12.01 10.04
CA ILE A 4 3.01 11.87 9.28
C ILE A 4 2.56 13.21 8.71
N PHE A 5 2.65 14.28 9.50
CA PHE A 5 2.30 15.63 9.04
C PHE A 5 3.19 16.09 7.89
N LEU A 6 4.52 16.03 8.06
CA LEU A 6 5.48 16.40 7.00
C LEU A 6 5.25 15.56 5.75
N PHE A 7 4.99 14.27 5.93
CA PHE A 7 4.74 13.36 4.83
C PHE A 7 3.45 13.72 4.08
N LEU A 8 2.33 13.95 4.77
CA LEU A 8 1.08 14.42 4.14
C LEU A 8 1.28 15.77 3.45
N ALA A 9 2.00 16.70 4.08
CA ALA A 9 2.32 17.99 3.50
C ALA A 9 3.15 17.85 2.21
N THR A 10 4.13 16.94 2.19
CA THR A 10 4.92 16.65 0.98
C THR A 10 4.06 16.07 -0.13
N ASN A 11 3.17 15.11 0.16
CA ASN A 11 2.27 14.55 -0.87
C ASN A 11 1.32 15.62 -1.44
N LEU A 12 0.79 16.49 -0.59
CA LEU A 12 -0.05 17.61 -1.04
C LEU A 12 0.77 18.63 -1.86
N ALA A 13 2.00 18.92 -1.44
CA ALA A 13 2.91 19.81 -2.17
C ALA A 13 3.26 19.25 -3.55
N ILE A 14 3.48 17.94 -3.68
CA ILE A 14 3.71 17.28 -4.98
C ILE A 14 2.51 17.48 -5.91
N ILE A 15 1.28 17.24 -5.43
CA ILE A 15 0.06 17.45 -6.21
C ILE A 15 -0.08 18.92 -6.62
N LEU A 16 0.21 19.84 -5.71
CA LEU A 16 0.13 21.28 -5.97
C LEU A 16 1.17 21.73 -7.00
N VAL A 17 2.42 21.32 -6.86
CA VAL A 17 3.50 21.64 -7.80
C VAL A 17 3.19 21.08 -9.18
N ALA A 18 2.71 19.83 -9.26
CA ALA A 18 2.26 19.25 -10.53
C ALA A 18 1.12 20.06 -11.17
N SER A 19 0.11 20.45 -10.38
CA SER A 19 -1.01 21.27 -10.85
C SER A 19 -0.54 22.61 -11.42
N VAL A 20 0.33 23.31 -10.69
CA VAL A 20 0.90 24.60 -11.12
C VAL A 20 1.77 24.43 -12.36
N THR A 21 2.57 23.36 -12.43
CA THR A 21 3.45 23.11 -13.57
C THR A 21 2.65 22.84 -14.85
N LEU A 22 1.60 22.01 -14.79
CA LEU A 22 0.73 21.73 -15.93
C LEU A 22 -0.03 22.98 -16.39
N SER A 23 -0.47 23.81 -15.44
CA SER A 23 -1.12 25.09 -15.74
C SER A 23 -0.15 26.08 -16.41
N LEU A 24 1.08 26.21 -15.91
CA LEU A 24 2.11 27.08 -16.48
C LEU A 24 2.58 26.63 -17.87
N LEU A 25 2.68 25.32 -18.10
CA LEU A 25 2.99 24.76 -19.42
C LEU A 25 1.83 24.91 -20.41
N GLY A 26 0.69 25.46 -19.99
CA GLY A 26 -0.46 25.71 -20.84
C GLY A 26 -1.07 24.42 -21.38
N VAL A 27 -0.93 23.29 -20.67
CA VAL A 27 -1.45 21.99 -21.11
C VAL A 27 -2.96 22.07 -21.36
N ASP A 28 -3.70 22.82 -20.52
CA ASP A 28 -5.12 23.11 -20.72
C ASP A 28 -5.37 23.78 -22.08
N SER A 29 -4.56 24.78 -22.45
CA SER A 29 -4.70 25.52 -23.71
C SER A 29 -4.34 24.69 -24.94
N VAL A 30 -3.29 23.86 -24.82
CA VAL A 30 -2.86 22.95 -25.89
C VAL A 30 -3.91 21.87 -26.10
N LEU A 31 -4.44 21.29 -25.03
CA LEU A 31 -5.53 20.31 -25.11
C LEU A 31 -6.75 20.97 -25.76
N ALA A 32 -7.24 22.10 -25.24
CA ALA A 32 -8.39 22.81 -25.80
C ALA A 32 -8.24 23.16 -27.29
N ALA A 33 -7.04 23.59 -27.72
CA ALA A 33 -6.72 23.86 -29.12
C ALA A 33 -6.81 22.61 -30.03
N ASN A 34 -6.63 21.41 -29.46
CA ASN A 34 -6.77 20.12 -30.16
C ASN A 34 -8.20 19.54 -30.07
N GLY A 35 -9.23 20.32 -29.70
CA GLY A 35 -10.60 19.82 -29.49
C GLY A 35 -10.80 19.03 -28.19
N VAL A 36 -9.73 18.99 -27.40
CA VAL A 36 -9.50 18.58 -26.01
C VAL A 36 -10.38 19.05 -24.85
N ASP A 37 -11.71 19.17 -24.93
CA ASP A 37 -12.53 19.54 -23.75
C ASP A 37 -12.37 18.54 -22.59
N LEU A 38 -11.41 18.79 -21.70
CA LEU A 38 -11.01 17.96 -20.57
C LEU A 38 -10.67 18.89 -19.42
N ASP A 39 -11.47 18.88 -18.36
CA ASP A 39 -11.17 19.64 -17.15
C ASP A 39 -10.07 18.92 -16.36
N LEU A 40 -8.81 19.34 -16.55
CA LEU A 40 -7.65 18.76 -15.88
C LEU A 40 -7.74 18.86 -14.35
N ARG A 41 -8.39 19.90 -13.82
CA ARG A 41 -8.54 20.08 -12.37
C ARG A 41 -9.51 19.04 -11.81
N SER A 42 -10.67 18.87 -12.44
CA SER A 42 -11.63 17.84 -12.06
C SER A 42 -11.06 16.43 -12.24
N LEU A 43 -10.28 16.20 -13.29
CA LEU A 43 -9.58 14.94 -13.53
C LEU A 43 -8.54 14.65 -12.44
N LEU A 44 -7.76 15.64 -12.02
CA LEU A 44 -6.75 15.47 -10.98
C LEU A 44 -7.39 15.20 -9.63
N ILE A 45 -8.47 15.90 -9.27
CA ILE A 45 -9.25 15.63 -8.05
C ILE A 45 -9.80 14.20 -8.08
N PHE A 46 -10.40 13.80 -9.21
CA PHE A 46 -10.86 12.43 -9.42
C PHE A 46 -9.71 11.42 -9.21
N ALA A 47 -8.58 11.63 -9.87
CA ALA A 47 -7.43 10.74 -9.77
C ALA A 47 -6.83 10.71 -8.35
N ALA A 48 -6.88 11.82 -7.62
CA ALA A 48 -6.48 11.90 -6.22
C ALA A 48 -7.40 11.06 -5.33
N VAL A 49 -8.72 11.22 -5.47
CA VAL A 49 -9.72 10.47 -4.71
C VAL A 49 -9.59 8.98 -4.96
N PHE A 50 -9.49 8.55 -6.22
CA PHE A 50 -9.36 7.14 -6.56
C PHE A 50 -7.98 6.56 -6.22
N GLY A 51 -6.90 7.33 -6.42
CA GLY A 51 -5.54 6.90 -6.10
C GLY A 51 -5.35 6.67 -4.61
N PHE A 52 -5.65 7.69 -3.79
CA PHE A 52 -5.58 7.57 -2.33
C PHE A 52 -6.66 6.62 -1.79
N GLY A 53 -7.91 6.75 -2.23
CA GLY A 53 -9.00 5.88 -1.82
C GLY A 53 -8.68 4.40 -2.04
N GLY A 54 -8.19 4.05 -3.23
CA GLY A 54 -7.76 2.70 -3.55
C GLY A 54 -6.61 2.21 -2.65
N SER A 55 -5.63 3.08 -2.37
CA SER A 55 -4.51 2.72 -1.49
C SER A 55 -4.94 2.42 -0.05
N PHE A 56 -5.86 3.21 0.52
CA PHE A 56 -6.37 2.98 1.87
C PHE A 56 -7.28 1.77 1.95
N VAL A 57 -8.12 1.55 0.94
CA VAL A 57 -8.95 0.33 0.85
C VAL A 57 -8.06 -0.90 0.77
N SER A 58 -7.01 -0.86 -0.07
CA SER A 58 -6.01 -1.93 -0.16
C SER A 58 -5.33 -2.19 1.18
N LEU A 59 -4.90 -1.14 1.88
CA LEU A 59 -4.29 -1.27 3.21
C LEU A 59 -5.28 -1.84 4.25
N ALA A 60 -6.54 -1.42 4.24
CA ALA A 60 -7.56 -1.94 5.15
C ALA A 60 -7.85 -3.43 4.89
N MET A 61 -7.83 -3.86 3.63
CA MET A 61 -8.05 -5.25 3.23
C MET A 61 -6.80 -6.12 3.35
N SER A 62 -5.60 -5.52 3.44
CA SER A 62 -4.29 -6.21 3.38
C SER A 62 -4.21 -7.45 4.28
N LYS A 63 -4.60 -7.33 5.55
CA LYS A 63 -4.58 -8.43 6.53
C LYS A 63 -5.52 -9.57 6.15
N TRP A 64 -6.71 -9.25 5.64
CA TRP A 64 -7.67 -10.25 5.19
C TRP A 64 -7.17 -10.95 3.93
N ILE A 65 -6.68 -10.19 2.95
CA ILE A 65 -6.11 -10.72 1.71
C ILE A 65 -4.93 -11.63 2.04
N ALA A 66 -3.97 -11.17 2.86
CA ALA A 66 -2.78 -11.90 3.21
C ALA A 66 -3.09 -13.24 3.88
N LYS A 67 -4.04 -13.28 4.83
CA LYS A 67 -4.48 -14.55 5.45
C LYS A 67 -5.10 -15.49 4.43
N ARG A 68 -5.98 -14.97 3.57
CA ARG A 68 -6.71 -15.79 2.59
C ARG A 68 -5.83 -16.29 1.45
N SER A 69 -4.90 -15.47 0.96
CA SER A 69 -4.03 -15.81 -0.17
C SER A 69 -2.92 -16.78 0.21
N THR A 70 -2.40 -16.68 1.43
CA THR A 70 -1.34 -17.57 1.93
C THR A 70 -1.88 -18.81 2.63
N GLY A 71 -3.17 -18.84 2.98
CA GLY A 71 -3.73 -19.89 3.83
C GLY A 71 -3.19 -19.84 5.26
N ALA A 72 -2.75 -18.66 5.73
CA ALA A 72 -2.20 -18.49 7.06
C ALA A 72 -3.22 -18.84 8.15
N GLN A 73 -2.80 -19.71 9.07
CA GLN A 73 -3.57 -20.13 10.22
C GLN A 73 -3.14 -19.32 11.44
N VAL A 74 -4.06 -18.54 12.00
CA VAL A 74 -3.80 -17.72 13.17
C VAL A 74 -3.71 -18.61 14.41
N ILE A 75 -2.67 -18.41 15.22
CA ILE A 75 -2.49 -19.14 16.48
C ILE A 75 -3.31 -18.43 17.56
N GLU A 76 -4.53 -18.94 17.82
CA GLU A 76 -5.36 -18.46 18.93
C GLU A 76 -4.93 -19.07 20.26
N GLN A 77 -4.64 -20.38 20.26
CA GLN A 77 -4.12 -21.12 21.40
C GLN A 77 -2.96 -22.00 20.90
N PRO A 78 -1.77 -21.92 21.50
CA PRO A 78 -0.63 -22.70 21.05
C PRO A 78 -0.87 -24.19 21.30
N SER A 79 -0.77 -24.99 20.25
CA SER A 79 -0.93 -26.45 20.29
C SER A 79 0.38 -27.19 20.61
N ASN A 80 1.52 -26.52 20.42
CA ASN A 80 2.84 -27.10 20.56
C ASN A 80 3.88 -26.07 21.07
N GLN A 81 5.08 -26.55 21.42
CA GLN A 81 6.15 -25.71 21.97
C GLN A 81 6.66 -24.66 20.98
N VAL A 82 6.60 -24.91 19.68
CA VAL A 82 7.06 -23.98 18.65
C VAL A 82 6.11 -22.79 18.55
N GLU A 83 4.81 -23.03 18.50
CA GLU A 83 3.78 -21.98 18.52
C GLU A 83 3.82 -21.16 19.81
N GLN A 84 4.01 -21.82 20.95
CA GLN A 84 4.15 -21.13 22.24
C GLN A 84 5.38 -20.22 22.24
N TRP A 85 6.53 -20.73 21.77
CA TRP A 85 7.76 -19.94 21.65
C TRP A 85 7.60 -18.77 20.67
N LEU A 86 6.92 -18.99 19.54
CA LEU A 86 6.68 -17.96 18.53
C LEU A 86 5.82 -16.82 19.09
N LEU A 87 4.70 -17.16 19.76
CA LEU A 87 3.83 -16.19 20.41
C LEU A 87 4.57 -15.38 21.47
N GLU A 88 5.40 -16.02 22.30
CA GLU A 88 6.16 -15.33 23.35
C GLU A 88 7.23 -14.42 22.77
N THR A 89 7.90 -14.86 21.70
CA THR A 89 8.90 -14.05 21.00
C THR A 89 8.28 -12.80 20.39
N VAL A 90 7.18 -12.94 19.66
CA VAL A 90 6.45 -11.80 19.10
C VAL A 90 5.91 -10.89 20.21
N ARG A 91 5.39 -11.44 21.30
CA ARG A 91 4.92 -10.67 22.47
C ARG A 91 6.03 -9.82 23.07
N ARG A 92 7.19 -10.42 23.33
CA ARG A 92 8.38 -9.73 23.87
C ARG A 92 8.83 -8.61 22.94
N GLN A 93 8.97 -8.89 21.64
CA GLN A 93 9.42 -7.91 20.65
C GLN A 93 8.41 -6.78 20.46
N ALA A 94 7.11 -7.09 20.41
CA ALA A 94 6.04 -6.09 20.33
C ALA A 94 6.05 -5.15 21.55
N GLN A 95 6.25 -5.71 22.75
CA GLN A 95 6.36 -4.94 23.99
C GLN A 95 7.60 -4.03 23.97
N GLN A 96 8.76 -4.54 23.54
CA GLN A 96 9.98 -3.74 23.39
C GLN A 96 9.82 -2.61 22.37
N ALA A 97 9.10 -2.86 21.28
CA ALA A 97 8.80 -1.86 20.25
C ALA A 97 7.66 -0.89 20.63
N GLY A 98 6.97 -1.11 21.76
CA GLY A 98 5.86 -0.27 22.21
C GLY A 98 4.64 -0.31 21.29
N ILE A 99 4.32 -1.48 20.73
CA ILE A 99 3.15 -1.70 19.88
C ILE A 99 2.18 -2.72 20.49
N GLY A 100 0.93 -2.70 20.03
CA GLY A 100 -0.04 -3.75 20.40
C GLY A 100 0.39 -5.12 19.86
N MET A 101 0.00 -6.18 20.56
CA MET A 101 0.31 -7.56 20.17
C MET A 101 -0.24 -7.87 18.76
N PRO A 102 0.62 -8.17 17.77
CA PRO A 102 0.18 -8.62 16.46
C PRO A 102 -0.53 -9.97 16.55
N GLU A 103 -1.47 -10.23 15.63
CA GLU A 103 -1.88 -11.60 15.34
C GLU A 103 -0.65 -12.38 14.84
N VAL A 104 -0.46 -13.61 15.31
CA VAL A 104 0.64 -14.46 14.86
C VAL A 104 0.03 -15.62 14.08
N ALA A 105 0.57 -15.88 12.89
CA ALA A 105 0.07 -16.95 12.04
C ALA A 105 1.21 -17.78 11.44
N ILE A 106 0.91 -19.03 11.11
CA ILE A 106 1.79 -19.91 10.33
C ILE A 106 1.10 -20.21 9.01
N PHE A 107 1.83 -20.13 7.91
CA PHE A 107 1.30 -20.48 6.59
C PHE A 107 2.12 -21.59 5.92
N PRO A 108 1.46 -22.50 5.17
CA PRO A 108 2.15 -23.60 4.51
C PRO A 108 2.92 -23.09 3.29
N SER A 109 4.24 -23.07 3.39
CA SER A 109 5.15 -22.84 2.25
C SER A 109 6.49 -23.52 2.53
N PRO A 110 7.10 -24.22 1.56
CA PRO A 110 8.44 -24.80 1.71
C PRO A 110 9.53 -23.72 1.76
N ASP A 111 9.28 -22.54 1.18
CA ASP A 111 10.26 -21.46 1.11
C ASP A 111 10.35 -20.71 2.45
N PRO A 112 11.57 -20.42 2.96
CA PRO A 112 11.76 -19.60 4.15
C PRO A 112 11.26 -18.17 3.91
N ASN A 113 10.16 -17.79 4.58
CA ASN A 113 9.58 -16.47 4.47
C ASN A 113 8.84 -16.05 5.74
N ALA A 114 8.88 -14.77 6.06
CA ALA A 114 8.04 -14.13 7.07
C ALA A 114 7.57 -12.78 6.53
N PHE A 115 6.39 -12.34 6.95
CA PHE A 115 5.89 -11.01 6.60
C PHE A 115 5.03 -10.43 7.70
N ALA A 116 4.97 -9.09 7.76
CA ALA A 116 4.02 -8.38 8.59
C ALA A 116 3.10 -7.45 7.79
N THR A 117 1.84 -7.36 8.20
CA THR A 117 0.86 -6.45 7.58
C THR A 117 -0.18 -5.92 8.58
N GLY A 118 -0.72 -4.73 8.34
CA GLY A 118 -1.69 -4.10 9.24
C GLY A 118 -1.82 -2.60 9.02
N MET A 119 -3.07 -2.13 8.99
CA MET A 119 -3.38 -0.70 8.89
C MET A 119 -2.99 0.09 10.15
N SER A 120 -2.83 -0.59 11.29
CA SER A 120 -2.43 0.01 12.55
C SER A 120 -1.38 -0.86 13.23
N LYS A 121 -0.36 -0.21 13.80
CA LYS A 121 0.67 -0.87 14.61
C LYS A 121 0.10 -1.65 15.80
N ASN A 122 -1.12 -1.33 16.25
CA ASN A 122 -1.78 -2.00 17.37
C ASN A 122 -2.71 -3.15 16.94
N LYS A 123 -2.86 -3.40 15.63
CA LYS A 123 -3.73 -4.47 15.10
C LYS A 123 -3.09 -5.18 13.90
N ALA A 124 -1.78 -5.34 13.94
CA ALA A 124 -1.01 -5.99 12.88
C ALA A 124 -1.21 -7.52 12.85
N LEU A 125 -0.63 -8.14 11.83
CA LEU A 125 -0.45 -9.57 11.64
C LEU A 125 1.02 -9.78 11.33
N VAL A 126 1.64 -10.77 11.97
CA VAL A 126 2.95 -11.31 11.62
C VAL A 126 2.74 -12.78 11.27
N ALA A 127 3.22 -13.21 10.12
CA ALA A 127 3.07 -14.57 9.65
C ALA A 127 4.43 -15.15 9.25
N VAL A 128 4.65 -16.42 9.61
CA VAL A 128 5.88 -17.16 9.27
C VAL A 128 5.54 -18.41 8.46
N SER A 129 6.39 -18.77 7.51
CA SER A 129 6.19 -19.99 6.73
C SER A 129 6.64 -21.22 7.51
N THR A 130 6.05 -22.37 7.19
CA THR A 130 6.57 -23.67 7.66
C THR A 130 8.02 -23.89 7.23
N GLY A 131 8.40 -23.44 6.02
CA GLY A 131 9.76 -23.51 5.51
C GLY A 131 10.75 -22.73 6.38
N LEU A 132 10.36 -21.55 6.85
CA LEU A 132 11.22 -20.74 7.73
C LEU A 132 11.47 -21.45 9.05
N LEU A 133 10.42 -22.00 9.67
CA LEU A 133 10.54 -22.74 10.93
C LEU A 133 11.34 -24.05 10.81
N ASN A 134 11.37 -24.65 9.61
CA ASN A 134 12.07 -25.92 9.37
C ASN A 134 13.54 -25.73 8.99
N HIS A 135 13.92 -24.58 8.42
CA HIS A 135 15.26 -24.36 7.87
C HIS A 135 16.12 -23.38 8.69
N MET A 136 15.53 -22.66 9.64
CA MET A 136 16.24 -21.67 10.47
C MET A 136 16.19 -22.05 11.95
N ASP A 137 17.26 -21.74 12.66
CA ASP A 137 17.31 -21.88 14.12
C ASP A 137 16.49 -20.77 14.80
N LYS A 138 16.07 -21.03 16.05
CA LYS A 138 15.23 -20.09 16.82
C LYS A 138 15.81 -18.67 16.88
N GLY A 139 17.13 -18.52 16.99
CA GLY A 139 17.78 -17.21 17.03
C GLY A 139 17.69 -16.45 15.70
N GLU A 140 17.77 -17.17 14.57
CA GLU A 140 17.64 -16.59 13.23
C GLU A 140 16.19 -16.17 12.97
N VAL A 141 15.24 -17.03 13.31
CA VAL A 141 13.80 -16.73 13.23
C VAL A 141 13.45 -15.53 14.11
N GLU A 142 13.98 -15.46 15.33
CA GLU A 142 13.79 -14.32 16.23
C GLU A 142 14.31 -13.01 15.60
N ALA A 143 15.48 -13.05 14.96
CA ALA A 143 16.04 -11.88 14.28
C ALA A 143 15.14 -11.42 13.12
N VAL A 144 14.62 -12.34 12.31
CA VAL A 144 13.69 -12.04 11.21
C VAL A 144 12.39 -11.43 11.76
N LEU A 145 11.80 -12.00 12.81
CA LEU A 145 10.60 -11.46 13.44
C LEU A 145 10.84 -10.06 14.02
N GLY A 146 12.02 -9.82 14.59
CA GLY A 146 12.41 -8.50 15.10
C GLY A 146 12.45 -7.44 13.99
N HIS A 147 12.97 -7.81 12.81
CA HIS A 147 12.95 -6.96 11.62
C HIS A 147 11.53 -6.63 11.16
N GLU A 148 10.67 -7.64 11.05
CA GLU A 148 9.26 -7.45 10.66
C GLU A 148 8.48 -6.60 11.67
N ILE A 149 8.71 -6.79 12.97
CA ILE A 149 8.09 -5.98 14.02
C ILE A 149 8.58 -4.54 13.98
N ALA A 150 9.85 -4.29 13.62
CA ALA A 150 10.34 -2.94 13.41
C ALA A 150 9.59 -2.23 12.26
N HIS A 151 9.29 -2.93 11.16
CA HIS A 151 8.45 -2.40 10.08
C HIS A 151 7.03 -2.06 10.55
N VAL A 152 6.42 -2.91 11.38
CA VAL A 152 5.11 -2.64 12.00
C VAL A 152 5.18 -1.40 12.90
N ALA A 153 6.19 -1.32 13.76
CA ALA A 153 6.35 -0.24 14.72
C ALA A 153 6.60 1.11 14.06
N ASN A 154 7.35 1.12 12.96
CA ASN A 154 7.57 2.30 12.13
C ASN A 154 6.34 2.71 11.31
N GLY A 155 5.38 1.80 11.11
CA GLY A 155 4.19 2.05 10.32
C GLY A 155 4.48 2.10 8.81
N ASP A 156 5.41 1.26 8.35
CA ASP A 156 5.89 1.30 6.96
C ASP A 156 4.77 0.99 5.97
N MET A 157 3.81 0.13 6.32
CA MET A 157 2.66 -0.17 5.46
C MET A 157 1.78 1.05 5.20
N VAL A 158 1.58 1.91 6.21
CA VAL A 158 0.81 3.15 6.04
C VAL A 158 1.57 4.11 5.14
N THR A 159 2.89 4.23 5.36
CA THR A 159 3.75 5.08 4.54
C THR A 159 3.74 4.63 3.08
N LEU A 160 3.93 3.34 2.83
CA LEU A 160 3.89 2.75 1.49
C LEU A 160 2.52 2.90 0.84
N ALA A 161 1.42 2.72 1.58
CA ALA A 161 0.08 2.95 1.06
C ALA A 161 -0.11 4.40 0.60
N LEU A 162 0.37 5.38 1.37
CA LEU A 162 0.29 6.78 0.96
C LEU A 162 1.16 7.10 -0.28
N ILE A 163 2.39 6.56 -0.35
CA ILE A 163 3.23 6.66 -1.57
C ILE A 163 2.47 6.08 -2.76
N GLN A 164 1.91 4.88 -2.60
CA GLN A 164 1.10 4.22 -3.63
C GLN A 164 -0.11 5.07 -4.02
N GLY A 165 -0.72 5.78 -3.07
CA GLY A 165 -1.81 6.72 -3.32
C GLY A 165 -1.41 7.78 -4.34
N VAL A 166 -0.26 8.43 -4.14
CA VAL A 166 0.27 9.44 -5.08
C VAL A 166 0.62 8.82 -6.43
N VAL A 167 1.32 7.68 -6.43
CA VAL A 167 1.68 7.01 -7.69
C VAL A 167 0.43 6.64 -8.48
N ASN A 168 -0.58 6.05 -7.84
CA ASN A 168 -1.86 5.71 -8.48
C ASN A 168 -2.57 6.95 -9.04
N THR A 169 -2.54 8.08 -8.32
CA THR A 169 -3.09 9.34 -8.81
C THR A 169 -2.43 9.78 -10.11
N PHE A 170 -1.10 9.76 -10.18
CA PHE A 170 -0.40 10.14 -11.41
C PHE A 170 -0.62 9.15 -12.54
N VAL A 171 -0.63 7.85 -12.26
CA VAL A 171 -0.93 6.81 -13.26
C VAL A 171 -2.32 7.02 -13.85
N ILE A 172 -3.36 7.19 -13.01
CA ILE A 172 -4.74 7.42 -13.48
C ILE A 172 -4.83 8.73 -14.27
N PHE A 173 -4.23 9.81 -13.76
CA PHE A 173 -4.26 11.12 -14.40
C PHE A 173 -3.63 11.07 -15.79
N LEU A 174 -2.38 10.61 -15.89
CA LEU A 174 -1.64 10.57 -17.15
C LEU A 174 -2.26 9.58 -18.14
N ALA A 175 -2.71 8.40 -17.68
CA ALA A 175 -3.39 7.44 -18.54
C ALA A 175 -4.65 8.03 -19.17
N ARG A 176 -5.44 8.80 -18.40
CA ARG A 176 -6.64 9.45 -18.92
C ARG A 176 -6.34 10.62 -19.86
N VAL A 177 -5.33 11.43 -19.55
CA VAL A 177 -4.89 12.51 -20.45
C VAL A 177 -4.42 11.93 -21.79
N ILE A 178 -3.56 10.92 -21.75
CA ILE A 178 -3.03 10.27 -22.95
C ILE A 178 -4.16 9.57 -23.72
N GLY A 179 -4.97 8.75 -23.05
CA GLY A 179 -6.08 8.03 -23.68
C GLY A 179 -7.05 8.98 -24.38
N HIS A 180 -7.44 10.06 -23.72
CA HIS A 180 -8.33 11.07 -24.33
C HIS A 180 -7.67 11.80 -25.51
N THR A 181 -6.37 12.10 -25.42
CA THR A 181 -5.64 12.75 -26.51
C THR A 181 -5.58 11.82 -27.73
N VAL A 182 -5.29 10.54 -27.53
CA VAL A 182 -5.26 9.53 -28.60
C VAL A 182 -6.66 9.37 -29.22
N ASP A 183 -7.71 9.26 -28.42
CA ASP A 183 -9.09 9.10 -28.91
C ASP A 183 -9.56 10.27 -29.77
N ARG A 184 -9.21 11.51 -29.42
CA ARG A 184 -9.58 12.69 -30.21
C ARG A 184 -8.68 12.92 -31.41
N VAL A 185 -7.35 12.80 -31.27
CA VAL A 185 -6.40 13.15 -32.32
C VAL A 185 -6.26 12.03 -33.36
N VAL A 186 -6.22 10.78 -32.91
CA VAL A 186 -5.99 9.62 -33.79
C VAL A 186 -7.32 9.05 -34.28
N PHE A 187 -8.26 8.81 -33.37
CA PHE A 187 -9.51 8.14 -33.71
C PHE A 187 -10.64 9.09 -34.14
N LYS A 188 -10.47 10.42 -33.97
CA LYS A 188 -11.45 11.46 -34.35
C LYS A 188 -12.88 11.14 -33.88
N ASN A 189 -13.03 10.52 -32.70
CA ASN A 189 -14.34 10.23 -32.14
C ASN A 189 -15.00 11.53 -31.67
N GLU A 190 -16.05 11.96 -32.36
CA GLU A 190 -16.81 13.19 -32.03
C GLU A 190 -18.02 12.94 -31.11
N GLN A 191 -18.32 11.69 -30.71
CA GLN A 191 -19.43 11.39 -29.79
C GLN A 191 -19.04 10.38 -28.72
N GLY A 192 -19.54 10.64 -27.50
CA GLY A 192 -19.07 10.03 -26.27
C GLY A 192 -19.30 8.52 -26.14
N HIS A 193 -18.54 7.97 -25.19
CA HIS A 193 -18.52 6.58 -24.72
C HIS A 193 -18.03 5.55 -25.74
N GLY A 194 -16.72 5.25 -25.63
CA GLY A 194 -16.18 3.90 -25.70
C GLY A 194 -16.30 3.15 -27.03
N ILE A 195 -15.17 2.64 -27.50
CA ILE A 195 -15.13 1.54 -28.48
C ILE A 195 -15.77 0.31 -27.82
N ALA A 196 -16.95 -0.06 -28.30
CA ALA A 196 -17.56 -1.38 -28.07
C ALA A 196 -16.86 -2.45 -28.92
#